data_AF-A0A7S3HCJ5-F1
#
_entry.id   AF-A0A7S3HCJ5-F1
#
_cell.length_a   1.000
_cell.length_b   1.000
_cell.length_c   1.000
_cell.angle_alpha   90.00
_cell.angle_beta   90.00
_cell.angle_gamma   90.00
#
_symmetry.space_group_name_H-M   'P 1'
#
loop_
_entity.id
_entity.type
_entity.pdbx_description
1 polymer ?
#
loop_
_entity_poly.entity_id
_entity_poly.type
_entity_poly.pdbx_seq_one_letter_code
_entity_poly.pdbx_strand_id
1 'polypeptide(L)'
;MQLVAAIEDGHSGWIRALHFHAPSGLVISAGDDGCLRTWKLKGQELQPVASTGDTDEAAHSDGILAVLYHSKSGTILSGCSDGAIRLWRCVGSRLSLLGARSQAHKGAASVLQLDTT
;
A
#
# COMPACT_ATOMS: atom_id res chain seq x y z
N MET A 1 14.33 21.05 10.56
CA MET A 1 13.65 19.79 10.19
C MET A 1 14.32 18.68 10.96
N GLN A 2 13.59 17.93 11.78
CA GLN A 2 14.13 16.81 12.57
C GLN A 2 13.43 15.52 12.14
N LEU A 3 14.20 14.44 11.97
CA LEU A 3 13.66 13.10 11.80
C LEU A 3 12.98 12.67 13.11
N VAL A 4 11.69 12.30 13.04
CA VAL A 4 10.90 11.95 14.24
C VAL A 4 10.71 10.45 14.42
N ALA A 5 10.69 9.67 13.34
CA ALA A 5 10.58 8.22 13.35
C ALA A 5 11.23 7.64 12.09
N ALA A 6 11.79 6.44 12.23
CA ALA A 6 12.28 5.62 11.12
C ALA A 6 11.93 4.16 11.40
N ILE A 7 11.71 3.40 10.33
CA ILE A 7 11.56 1.95 10.39
C ILE A 7 12.64 1.38 9.47
N GLU A 8 13.48 0.53 10.05
CA GLU A 8 14.48 -0.23 9.31
C GLU A 8 13.83 -1.49 8.73
N ASP A 9 14.34 -1.93 7.57
CA ASP A 9 13.88 -3.14 6.88
C ASP A 9 12.37 -3.19 6.62
N GLY A 10 11.75 -2.02 6.49
CA GLY A 10 10.32 -1.91 6.22
C GLY A 10 9.92 -2.45 4.85
N HIS A 11 10.81 -2.45 3.86
CA HIS A 11 10.63 -3.07 2.55
C HIS A 11 11.98 -3.65 2.10
N SER A 12 11.96 -4.78 1.38
CA SER A 12 13.19 -5.39 0.82
C SER A 12 13.58 -4.83 -0.55
N GLY A 13 12.82 -3.85 -1.06
CA GLY A 13 13.04 -3.16 -2.33
C GLY A 13 12.72 -1.67 -2.25
N TRP A 14 12.86 -0.95 -3.37
CA TRP A 14 12.56 0.48 -3.38
C TRP A 14 11.09 0.74 -3.09
N ILE A 15 10.83 1.69 -2.20
CA ILE A 15 9.48 2.18 -1.95
C ILE A 15 9.09 3.08 -3.12
N ARG A 16 8.05 2.70 -3.84
CA ARG A 16 7.56 3.39 -5.05
C ARG A 16 6.39 4.31 -4.75
N ALA A 17 5.58 3.97 -3.76
CA ALA A 17 4.37 4.71 -3.46
C ALA A 17 4.11 4.77 -1.95
N LEU A 18 3.60 5.92 -1.51
CA LEU A 18 3.20 6.20 -0.14
C LEU A 18 1.88 6.96 -0.15
N HIS A 19 0.98 6.62 0.77
CA HIS A 19 -0.24 7.37 1.03
C HIS A 19 -0.37 7.64 2.52
N PHE A 20 -0.63 8.90 2.89
CA PHE A 20 -0.87 9.30 4.27
C PHE A 20 -2.29 9.80 4.46
N HIS A 21 -3.03 9.13 5.34
CA HIS A 21 -4.36 9.55 5.76
C HIS A 21 -4.29 10.15 7.17
N ALA A 22 -4.10 11.48 7.20
CA ALA A 22 -3.86 12.24 8.43
C ALA A 22 -4.90 12.05 9.55
N PRO A 23 -6.23 12.06 9.28
CA PRO A 23 -7.24 11.94 10.34
C PRO A 23 -7.13 10.65 11.15
N SER A 24 -6.70 9.55 10.53
CA SER A 24 -6.47 8.29 11.23
C SER A 24 -5.00 8.01 11.54
N GLY A 25 -4.06 8.85 11.10
CA GLY A 25 -2.62 8.55 11.19
C GLY A 25 -2.23 7.27 10.44
N LEU A 26 -3.00 6.83 9.44
CA LEU A 26 -2.66 5.65 8.64
C LEU A 26 -1.67 6.04 7.55
N VAL A 27 -0.56 5.30 7.48
CA VAL A 27 0.38 5.35 6.36
C VAL A 27 0.31 4.03 5.62
N ILE A 28 0.28 4.08 4.29
CA ILE A 28 0.35 2.91 3.41
C ILE A 28 1.58 3.07 2.54
N SER A 29 2.42 2.05 2.47
CA SER A 29 3.59 2.01 1.59
C SER A 29 3.53 0.80 0.65
N ALA A 30 4.15 0.94 -0.52
CA ALA A 30 4.35 -0.17 -1.44
C ALA A 30 5.63 -0.01 -2.26
N GLY A 31 6.18 -1.12 -2.74
CA GLY A 31 7.47 -1.11 -3.42
C GLY A 31 7.74 -2.28 -4.33
N ASP A 32 9.01 -2.36 -4.75
CA ASP A 32 9.53 -3.36 -5.68
C ASP A 32 9.55 -4.78 -5.11
N ASP A 33 9.35 -4.93 -3.80
CA ASP A 33 9.15 -6.23 -3.13
C ASP A 33 7.74 -6.80 -3.32
N GLY A 34 6.90 -6.14 -4.12
CA GLY A 34 5.55 -6.59 -4.42
C GLY A 34 4.61 -6.52 -3.21
N CYS A 35 5.00 -5.85 -2.12
CA CYS A 35 4.24 -5.84 -0.87
C CYS A 35 3.52 -4.50 -0.63
N LEU A 36 2.32 -4.59 -0.07
CA LEU A 36 1.62 -3.48 0.58
C LEU A 36 1.85 -3.57 2.09
N ARG A 37 2.24 -2.45 2.69
CA ARG A 37 2.41 -2.33 4.13
C ARG A 37 1.60 -1.17 4.66
N THR A 38 1.12 -1.32 5.88
CA THR A 38 0.41 -0.28 6.61
C THR A 38 1.07 -0.01 7.93
N TRP A 39 1.05 1.25 8.32
CA TRP A 39 1.67 1.77 9.51
C TRP A 39 0.72 2.73 10.23
N LYS A 40 0.87 2.84 11.54
CA LYS A 40 0.16 3.82 12.35
C LYS A 40 1.15 4.84 12.86
N LEU A 41 0.94 6.10 12.48
CA LEU A 41 1.61 7.24 13.08
C LEU A 41 0.88 7.63 14.37
N LYS A 42 1.55 7.56 15.51
CA LYS A 42 1.08 8.02 16.82
C LYS A 42 2.07 9.02 17.38
N GLY A 43 1.77 10.31 17.28
CA GLY A 43 2.70 11.37 17.68
C GLY A 43 3.96 11.33 16.83
N GLN A 44 5.10 10.99 17.44
CA GLN A 44 6.40 10.85 16.79
C GLN A 44 6.82 9.40 16.59
N GLU A 45 5.90 8.44 16.64
CA GLU A 45 6.20 7.01 16.48
C GLU A 45 5.45 6.43 15.27
N LEU A 46 6.15 5.65 14.44
CA LEU A 46 5.59 4.84 13.36
C LEU A 46 5.58 3.38 13.79
N GLN A 47 4.39 2.78 13.89
CA GLN A 47 4.22 1.37 14.27
C GLN A 47 3.77 0.55 13.06
N PRO A 48 4.37 -0.64 12.78
CA PRO A 48 3.83 -1.57 11.79
C PRO A 48 2.44 -2.03 12.22
N VAL A 49 1.54 -2.10 11.24
CA VAL A 49 0.13 -2.47 11.46
C VAL A 49 -0.20 -3.73 10.69
N ALA A 50 0.12 -3.79 9.40
CA ALA A 50 -0.14 -4.94 8.55
C ALA A 50 0.86 -5.00 7.40
N SER A 51 1.19 -6.20 6.95
CA SER A 51 1.79 -6.43 5.64
C SER A 51 1.02 -7.47 4.86
N THR A 52 0.95 -7.31 3.55
CA THR A 52 0.81 -8.46 2.66
C THR A 52 2.17 -9.15 2.57
N GLY A 53 2.23 -10.48 2.68
CA GLY A 53 3.50 -11.22 2.63
C GLY A 53 4.05 -11.69 3.97
N ASP A 54 3.45 -11.33 5.12
CA ASP A 54 3.80 -11.95 6.42
C ASP A 54 3.43 -13.46 6.47
N THR A 55 2.72 -13.95 5.45
CA THR A 55 2.33 -15.35 5.22
C THR A 55 2.85 -15.90 3.88
N ASP A 56 4.04 -15.50 3.44
CA ASP A 56 4.73 -15.95 2.20
C ASP A 56 4.10 -15.59 0.84
N GLU A 57 3.04 -14.76 0.79
CA GLU A 57 2.40 -14.36 -0.47
C GLU A 57 2.46 -12.84 -0.67
N ALA A 58 3.29 -12.39 -1.61
CA ALA A 58 3.38 -10.98 -2.01
C ALA A 58 2.02 -10.43 -2.47
N ALA A 59 1.77 -9.14 -2.24
CA ALA A 59 0.54 -8.50 -2.73
C ALA A 59 0.45 -8.52 -4.25
N HIS A 60 1.56 -8.48 -4.96
CA HIS A 60 1.68 -8.64 -6.40
C HIS A 60 2.94 -9.44 -6.74
N SER A 61 2.98 -10.04 -7.94
CA SER A 61 4.13 -10.80 -8.45
C SER A 61 5.30 -9.93 -8.92
N ASP A 62 5.09 -8.63 -9.06
CA ASP A 62 6.06 -7.63 -9.49
C ASP A 62 5.86 -6.34 -8.66
N GLY A 63 6.73 -5.35 -8.86
CA GLY A 63 6.74 -4.11 -8.09
C GLY A 63 5.41 -3.35 -8.12
N ILE A 64 4.95 -2.91 -6.94
CA ILE A 64 3.76 -2.08 -6.82
C ILE A 64 4.18 -0.63 -7.03
N LEU A 65 3.67 -0.02 -8.10
CA LEU A 65 4.08 1.31 -8.54
C LEU A 65 3.16 2.42 -8.02
N ALA A 66 1.91 2.10 -7.71
CA ALA A 66 0.93 3.06 -7.24
C ALA A 66 0.06 2.48 -6.12
N VAL A 67 -0.26 3.32 -5.15
CA VAL A 67 -1.26 3.02 -4.11
C VAL A 67 -2.22 4.17 -3.96
N LEU A 68 -3.46 3.83 -3.63
CA LEU A 68 -4.49 4.80 -3.33
C LEU A 68 -5.41 4.27 -2.23
N TYR A 69 -5.80 5.14 -1.30
CA TYR A 69 -6.73 4.81 -0.23
C TYR A 69 -8.03 5.61 -0.34
N HIS A 70 -9.15 4.90 -0.30
CA HIS A 70 -10.47 5.50 -0.18
C HIS A 70 -10.96 5.38 1.26
N SER A 71 -10.91 6.49 2.00
CA SER A 71 -11.20 6.50 3.45
C SER A 71 -12.65 6.16 3.78
N LYS A 72 -13.61 6.58 2.95
CA LYS A 72 -15.05 6.34 3.18
C LYS A 72 -15.42 4.85 3.12
N SER A 73 -14.80 4.08 2.21
CA SER A 73 -15.02 2.62 2.13
C SER A 73 -13.99 1.79 2.89
N GLY A 74 -12.89 2.40 3.34
CA GLY A 74 -11.77 1.69 3.95
C GLY A 74 -11.07 0.74 2.98
N THR A 75 -10.97 1.12 1.70
CA THR A 75 -10.37 0.28 0.65
C THR A 75 -9.11 0.87 0.08
N ILE A 76 -8.19 0.00 -0.33
CA ILE A 76 -6.92 0.34 -0.97
C ILE A 76 -6.93 -0.20 -2.39
N LEU A 77 -6.50 0.60 -3.36
CA LEU A 77 -6.16 0.15 -4.71
C LEU A 77 -4.64 0.12 -4.84
N SER A 78 -4.12 -0.94 -5.46
CA SER A 78 -2.71 -1.04 -5.83
C SER A 78 -2.54 -1.39 -7.30
N GLY A 79 -1.61 -0.70 -7.96
CA GLY A 79 -1.24 -0.87 -9.36
C GLY A 79 0.17 -1.42 -9.48
N CYS A 80 0.34 -2.44 -10.32
CA CYS A 80 1.57 -3.20 -10.49
C CYS A 80 2.29 -2.88 -11.80
N SER A 81 3.60 -3.11 -11.82
CA SER A 81 4.47 -3.06 -12.99
C SER A 81 4.00 -4.00 -14.12
N ASP A 82 3.46 -5.18 -13.78
CA ASP A 82 2.90 -6.15 -14.72
C ASP A 82 1.52 -5.75 -15.31
N GLY A 83 0.96 -4.61 -14.88
CA GLY A 83 -0.35 -4.12 -15.31
C GLY A 83 -1.53 -4.68 -14.51
N ALA A 84 -1.28 -5.47 -13.46
CA ALA A 84 -2.32 -5.90 -12.54
C ALA A 84 -2.81 -4.76 -11.64
N ILE A 85 -4.12 -4.80 -11.33
CA ILE A 85 -4.74 -3.95 -10.32
C ILE A 85 -5.41 -4.83 -9.28
N ARG A 86 -5.21 -4.50 -7.99
CA ARG A 86 -5.85 -5.20 -6.88
C ARG A 86 -6.58 -4.23 -5.96
N LEU A 87 -7.72 -4.67 -5.43
CA LEU A 87 -8.55 -3.98 -4.47
C LEU A 87 -8.50 -4.70 -3.14
N TRP A 88 -8.23 -3.96 -2.07
CA TRP A 88 -8.06 -4.49 -0.73
C TRP A 88 -9.01 -3.79 0.23
N ARG A 89 -9.48 -4.51 1.24
CA ARG A 89 -10.09 -3.94 2.43
C ARG A 89 -9.02 -3.78 3.50
N CYS A 90 -9.01 -2.63 4.17
CA CYS A 90 -8.14 -2.34 5.30
C CYS A 90 -8.97 -2.15 6.56
N VAL A 91 -8.92 -3.13 7.48
CA VAL A 91 -9.63 -3.06 8.77
C VAL A 91 -8.61 -3.28 9.89
N GLY A 92 -8.31 -2.22 10.64
CA GLY A 92 -7.28 -2.25 11.67
C GLY A 92 -5.93 -2.66 11.08
N SER A 93 -5.43 -3.82 11.52
CA SER A 93 -4.16 -4.47 11.10
C SER A 93 -4.31 -5.51 9.99
N ARG A 94 -5.46 -5.60 9.33
CA ARG A 94 -5.68 -6.65 8.34
C ARG A 94 -5.98 -6.06 6.97
N LEU A 95 -5.18 -6.49 6.01
CA LEU A 95 -5.43 -6.33 4.59
C LEU A 95 -6.08 -7.61 4.07
N SER A 96 -7.23 -7.50 3.43
CA SER A 96 -7.86 -8.62 2.73
C SER A 96 -8.14 -8.27 1.28
N LEU A 97 -7.76 -9.16 0.36
CA LEU A 97 -8.04 -8.99 -1.06
C LEU A 97 -9.55 -9.08 -1.30
N LEU A 98 -10.13 -8.01 -1.83
CA LEU A 98 -11.54 -7.99 -2.26
C LEU A 98 -11.70 -8.38 -3.73
N GLY A 99 -10.68 -8.13 -4.54
CA GLY A 99 -10.70 -8.47 -5.95
C GLY A 99 -9.39 -8.13 -6.65
N ALA A 100 -9.15 -8.82 -7.76
CA ALA A 100 -7.98 -8.63 -8.60
C ALA A 100 -8.36 -8.63 -10.09
N ARG A 101 -7.55 -7.91 -10.87
CA ARG A 101 -7.51 -7.98 -12.33
C ARG A 101 -6.04 -8.08 -12.73
N SER A 102 -5.58 -9.29 -13.00
CA SER A 102 -4.17 -9.60 -13.36
C SER A 102 -3.78 -9.14 -14.77
N GLN A 103 -4.75 -8.82 -15.63
CA GLN A 103 -4.55 -8.34 -16.99
C GLN A 103 -5.39 -7.07 -17.22
N ALA A 104 -5.39 -6.15 -16.26
CA ALA A 104 -6.15 -4.90 -16.38
C ALA A 104 -5.56 -4.03 -17.50
N HIS A 105 -4.23 -4.02 -17.62
CA HIS A 105 -3.49 -3.28 -18.64
C HIS A 105 -2.38 -4.14 -19.24
N LYS A 106 -1.97 -3.83 -20.47
CA LYS A 106 -0.83 -4.50 -21.15
C LYS A 106 0.54 -4.07 -20.61
N GLY A 107 0.58 -3.11 -19.70
CA GLY A 107 1.80 -2.57 -19.12
C GLY A 107 1.49 -1.88 -17.79
N ALA A 108 2.52 -1.28 -17.20
CA ALA A 108 2.51 -0.75 -15.84
C ALA A 108 1.31 0.12 -15.49
N ALA A 109 0.62 -0.23 -14.41
CA ALA A 109 -0.34 0.62 -13.73
C ALA A 109 0.40 1.53 -12.74
N SER A 110 1.05 2.58 -13.26
CA SER A 110 1.98 3.43 -12.51
C SER A 110 1.34 4.61 -11.77
N VAL A 111 0.07 4.91 -12.04
CA VAL A 111 -0.66 6.01 -11.41
C VAL A 111 -2.08 5.57 -11.11
N LEU A 112 -2.54 5.90 -9.90
CA LEU A 112 -3.92 5.72 -9.48
C LEU A 112 -4.43 7.04 -8.91
N GLN A 113 -5.64 7.42 -9.30
CA GLN A 113 -6.34 8.59 -8.80
C GLN A 113 -7.80 8.25 -8.56
N LEU A 114 -8.40 8.89 -7.56
CA LEU A 114 -9.84 8.86 -7.35
C LEU A 114 -10.36 10.23 -7.72
N ASP A 115 -11.49 10.22 -8.42
CA ASP A 115 -12.31 11.41 -8.48
C ASP A 115 -13.02 11.58 -7.13
N THR A 116 -12.87 12.76 -6.54
CA THR A 116 -13.46 13.12 -5.25
C THR A 116 -14.62 14.11 -5.39
N THR A 117 -15.06 14.42 -6.61
CA THR A 117 -16.22 15.29 -6.87
C THR A 117 -17.55 14.61 -6.55
#